data_AF-A0A923VZ25-F1
#
_entry.id   AF-A0A923VZ25-F1
#
_cell.length_a   1.000
_cell.length_b   1.000
_cell.length_c   1.000
_cell.angle_alpha   90.00
_cell.angle_beta   90.00
_cell.angle_gamma   90.00
#
_symmetry.space_group_name_H-M   'P 1'
#
loop_
_entity.id
_entity.type
_entity.pdbx_description
1 polymer ?
#
loop_
_entity_poly.entity_id
_entity_poly.type
_entity_poly.pdbx_seq_one_letter_code
_entity_poly.pdbx_strand_id
1 'polypeptide(L)'
;MEKRKLSFWEIWNMSFGFLGIQFGFALQNANTSRIFDTLGADVDKIGLYWLAAPLTGLIIQPIVGYFSDRTWTKLGRRRPYFLVGAILSAVALFIMPNSPT
;
A
#
# COMPACT_ATOMS: atom_id res chain seq x y z
N MET A 1 -17.67 21.98 -15.41
CA MET A 1 -17.07 20.63 -15.50
C MET A 1 -18.16 19.60 -15.25
N GLU A 2 -18.65 18.97 -16.32
CA GLU A 2 -19.64 17.90 -16.18
C GLU A 2 -18.97 16.67 -15.56
N LYS A 3 -19.42 16.26 -14.37
CA LYS A 3 -18.87 15.07 -13.69
C LYS A 3 -19.33 13.84 -14.46
N ARG A 4 -18.39 13.06 -15.01
CA ARG A 4 -18.67 11.77 -15.64
C ARG A 4 -19.46 10.89 -14.68
N LYS A 5 -20.70 10.53 -15.02
CA LYS A 5 -21.46 9.53 -14.25
C LYS A 5 -20.85 8.16 -14.49
N LEU A 6 -20.40 7.51 -13.43
CA LEU A 6 -19.82 6.17 -13.51
C LEU A 6 -20.93 5.13 -13.67
N SER A 7 -20.69 4.13 -14.51
CA SER A 7 -21.58 2.96 -14.63
C SER A 7 -21.55 2.13 -13.34
N PHE A 8 -22.62 1.39 -13.07
CA PHE A 8 -22.69 0.45 -11.95
C PHE A 8 -21.47 -0.48 -11.90
N TRP A 9 -21.04 -1.01 -13.05
CA TRP A 9 -19.87 -1.89 -13.14
C TRP A 9 -18.54 -1.19 -12.86
N GLU A 10 -18.44 0.11 -13.16
CA GLU A 10 -17.24 0.90 -12.82
C GLU A 10 -17.16 1.15 -11.32
N ILE A 11 -18.31 1.44 -10.68
CA ILE A 11 -18.40 1.59 -9.22
C ILE A 11 -18.09 0.26 -8.54
N TRP A 12 -18.67 -0.85 -9.03
CA TRP A 12 -18.39 -2.19 -8.53
C TRP A 12 -16.90 -2.52 -8.57
N ASN A 13 -16.24 -2.32 -9.72
CA ASN A 13 -14.81 -2.60 -9.87
C ASN A 13 -13.95 -1.74 -8.93
N MET A 14 -14.29 -0.46 -8.74
CA MET A 14 -13.61 0.39 -7.77
C MET A 14 -13.80 -0.10 -6.33
N SER A 15 -15.03 -0.43 -5.94
CA SER A 15 -15.35 -0.93 -4.60
C SER A 15 -14.68 -2.27 -4.32
N PHE A 16 -14.67 -3.19 -5.29
CA PHE A 16 -14.01 -4.48 -5.16
C PHE A 16 -12.49 -4.34 -5.02
N GLY A 17 -11.88 -3.46 -5.82
CA GLY A 17 -10.47 -3.11 -5.67
C GLY A 17 -10.15 -2.53 -4.29
N PHE A 18 -11.01 -1.63 -3.78
CA PHE A 18 -10.86 -1.07 -2.44
C PHE A 18 -11.02 -2.13 -1.34
N LEU A 19 -11.99 -3.05 -1.49
CA LEU A 19 -12.18 -4.16 -0.56
C LEU A 19 -10.92 -5.03 -0.44
N GLY A 20 -10.25 -5.34 -1.56
CA GLY A 20 -8.99 -6.09 -1.53
C GLY A 20 -7.88 -5.38 -0.75
N ILE A 21 -7.74 -4.06 -0.94
CA ILE A 21 -6.78 -3.24 -0.19
C ILE A 21 -7.08 -3.29 1.32
N GLN A 22 -8.34 -3.14 1.70
CA GLN A 22 -8.74 -3.18 3.11
C GLN A 22 -8.45 -4.55 3.75
N PHE A 23 -8.68 -5.64 3.01
CA PHE A 23 -8.36 -6.98 3.48
C PHE A 23 -6.84 -7.14 3.73
N GLY A 24 -6.00 -6.64 2.82
CA GLY A 24 -4.55 -6.64 2.98
C GLY A 24 -4.07 -5.82 4.18
N PHE A 25 -4.66 -4.65 4.43
CA PHE A 25 -4.37 -3.85 5.62
C PHE A 25 -4.83 -4.53 6.91
N ALA A 26 -6.00 -5.15 6.91
CA ALA A 26 -6.50 -5.88 8.07
C ALA A 26 -5.58 -7.06 8.42
N LEU A 27 -5.16 -7.84 7.42
CA LEU A 27 -4.25 -8.96 7.61
C LEU A 27 -2.88 -8.50 8.11
N GLN A 28 -2.34 -7.41 7.56
CA GLN A 28 -1.11 -6.80 8.10
C GLN A 28 -1.33 -6.39 9.55
N ASN A 29 -2.30 -5.53 9.86
CA ASN A 29 -2.51 -5.06 11.23
C ASN A 29 -2.70 -6.18 12.27
N ALA A 30 -3.36 -7.28 11.89
CA ALA A 30 -3.55 -8.43 12.78
C ALA A 30 -2.28 -9.28 12.99
N ASN A 31 -1.37 -9.33 12.02
CA ASN A 31 -0.20 -10.22 12.05
C ASN A 31 1.15 -9.48 12.18
N THR A 32 1.20 -8.16 12.01
CA THR A 32 2.43 -7.36 12.03
C THR A 32 3.21 -7.55 13.32
N SER A 33 2.55 -7.51 14.48
CA SER A 33 3.22 -7.72 15.77
C SER A 33 3.83 -9.13 15.89
N ARG A 34 3.13 -10.15 15.39
CA ARG A 34 3.61 -11.54 15.39
C ARG A 34 4.78 -11.73 14.42
N ILE A 35 4.73 -11.10 13.24
CA ILE A 35 5.81 -11.14 12.26
C ILE A 35 7.07 -10.50 12.84
N PHE A 36 6.95 -9.34 13.49
CA PHE A 36 8.10 -8.68 14.13
C PHE A 36 8.71 -9.52 15.25
N ASP A 37 7.87 -10.14 16.10
CA ASP A 37 8.33 -11.04 17.16
C ASP A 37 9.09 -12.25 16.59
N THR A 38 8.57 -12.89 15.53
CA THR A 38 9.26 -14.02 14.86
C THR A 38 10.56 -13.64 14.17
N LEU A 39 10.75 -12.37 13.82
CA LEU A 39 11.98 -11.85 13.21
C LEU A 39 13.03 -11.43 14.27
N GLY A 40 12.80 -11.73 15.56
CA GLY A 40 13.72 -11.40 16.65
C GLY A 40 13.67 -9.92 17.07
N ALA A 41 12.62 -9.20 16.68
CA ALA A 41 12.48 -7.80 17.03
C ALA A 41 12.14 -7.65 18.52
N ASP A 42 12.82 -6.72 19.18
CA ASP A 42 12.67 -6.44 20.61
C ASP A 42 11.22 -5.99 20.90
N VAL A 43 10.48 -6.79 21.66
CA VAL A 43 9.02 -6.65 21.87
C VAL A 43 8.68 -5.28 22.47
N ASP A 44 9.60 -4.74 23.28
CA ASP A 44 9.49 -3.43 23.93
C ASP A 44 9.57 -2.26 22.93
N LYS A 45 10.11 -2.50 21.73
CA LYS A 45 10.24 -1.53 20.64
C LYS A 45 9.19 -1.69 19.54
N ILE A 46 8.23 -2.62 19.68
CA ILE A 46 7.15 -2.79 18.70
C ILE A 46 6.41 -1.48 18.44
N GLY A 47 6.17 -0.66 19.48
CA GLY A 47 5.56 0.65 19.32
C GLY A 47 6.37 1.60 18.43
N LEU A 48 7.70 1.51 18.45
CA LEU A 48 8.58 2.26 17.55
C LEU A 48 8.47 1.78 16.10
N TYR A 49 8.37 0.47 15.87
CA TYR A 49 8.20 -0.09 14.52
C TYR A 49 6.87 0.35 13.89
N TRP A 50 5.82 0.52 14.68
CA TRP A 50 4.54 1.06 14.21
C TRP A 50 4.65 2.51 13.71
N LEU A 51 5.66 3.29 14.15
CA LEU A 51 5.90 4.64 13.62
C LEU A 51 6.49 4.63 12.20
N ALA A 52 7.05 3.51 11.75
CA ALA A 52 7.59 3.41 10.40
C ALA A 52 6.49 3.63 9.33
N ALA A 53 5.28 3.13 9.56
CA ALA A 53 4.15 3.29 8.65
C ALA A 53 3.74 4.77 8.43
N PRO A 54 3.41 5.57 9.48
CA PRO A 54 3.06 6.97 9.31
C PRO A 54 4.25 7.81 8.83
N LEU A 55 5.49 7.51 9.25
CA LEU A 55 6.68 8.22 8.77
C LEU A 55 6.90 8.02 7.26
N THR A 56 6.79 6.77 6.80
CA THR A 56 6.87 6.45 5.38
C THR A 56 5.73 7.11 4.61
N GLY A 57 4.52 7.13 5.17
CA GLY A 57 3.38 7.87 4.60
C GLY A 57 3.65 9.36 4.45
N LEU A 58 4.19 10.01 5.47
CA LEU A 58 4.51 11.44 5.46
C LEU A 58 5.51 11.81 4.36
N ILE A 59 6.48 10.94 4.09
CA ILE A 59 7.53 11.21 3.09
C ILE A 59 7.08 10.80 1.69
N ILE A 60 6.55 9.58 1.53
CA ILE A 60 6.22 9.02 0.21
C ILE A 60 5.00 9.69 -0.41
N GLN A 61 3.97 10.01 0.37
CA GLN A 61 2.74 10.63 -0.16
C GLN A 61 2.99 11.94 -0.93
N PRO A 62 3.71 12.95 -0.41
CA PRO A 62 3.96 14.19 -1.14
C PRO A 62 4.85 13.98 -2.37
N ILE A 63 5.85 13.10 -2.27
CA ILE A 63 6.74 12.78 -3.39
C ILE A 63 5.94 12.15 -4.54
N VAL A 64 5.20 11.09 -4.25
CA VAL A 64 4.37 10.40 -5.25
C VAL A 64 3.27 11.32 -5.77
N GLY A 65 2.67 12.16 -4.92
CA GLY A 65 1.69 13.17 -5.35
C GLY A 65 2.27 14.14 -6.38
N TYR A 66 3.44 14.72 -6.09
CA TYR A 66 4.13 15.66 -6.96
C TYR A 66 4.53 15.03 -8.32
N PHE A 67 5.11 13.83 -8.30
CA PHE A 67 5.51 13.13 -9.52
C PHE A 67 4.30 12.62 -10.32
N SER A 68 3.27 12.13 -9.62
CA SER A 68 2.04 11.65 -10.25
C SER A 68 1.33 12.78 -10.99
N ASP A 69 1.29 13.99 -10.42
CA ASP A 69 0.62 15.11 -11.07
C ASP A 69 1.28 15.54 -12.39
N ARG A 70 2.57 15.23 -12.60
CA ARG A 70 3.35 15.58 -13.79
C ARG A 70 3.42 14.50 -14.85
N THR A 71 2.94 13.29 -14.55
CA THR A 71 3.07 12.14 -15.44
C THR A 71 1.74 11.84 -16.11
N TRP A 72 1.70 11.87 -17.44
CA TRP A 72 0.53 11.46 -18.22
C TRP A 72 0.90 10.27 -19.10
N THR A 73 0.45 9.08 -18.72
CA THR A 73 0.66 7.86 -19.51
C THR A 73 -0.65 7.41 -20.15
N LYS A 74 -0.59 6.40 -21.03
CA LYS A 74 -1.78 5.73 -21.61
C LYS A 74 -2.71 5.11 -20.55
N LEU A 75 -2.18 4.81 -19.36
CA LEU A 75 -2.95 4.30 -18.21
C LEU A 75 -3.56 5.42 -17.36
N GLY A 76 -3.27 6.69 -17.68
CA GLY A 76 -3.66 7.86 -16.91
C GLY A 76 -2.57 8.34 -15.95
N ARG A 77 -2.97 9.25 -15.05
CA ARG A 77 -2.06 10.04 -14.18
C ARG A 77 -1.62 9.33 -12.90
N ARG A 78 -2.55 8.66 -12.21
CA ARG A 78 -2.35 8.06 -10.87
C ARG A 78 -2.22 6.53 -10.89
N ARG A 79 -2.80 5.88 -11.92
CA ARG A 79 -2.81 4.41 -12.05
C ARG A 79 -1.41 3.78 -12.19
N PRO A 80 -0.44 4.37 -12.92
CA PRO A 80 0.91 3.79 -13.03
C PRO A 80 1.61 3.67 -11.68
N TYR A 81 1.54 4.71 -10.84
CA TYR A 81 2.16 4.74 -9.52
C TYR A 81 1.56 3.69 -8.59
N PHE A 82 0.22 3.57 -8.62
CA PHE A 82 -0.48 2.54 -7.86
C PHE A 82 -0.08 1.12 -8.31
N LEU A 83 0.01 0.89 -9.62
CA LEU A 83 0.38 -0.42 -10.18
C LEU A 83 1.81 -0.81 -9.83
N VAL A 84 2.77 0.11 -10.00
CA VAL A 84 4.17 -0.13 -9.63
C VAL A 84 4.28 -0.42 -8.14
N GLY A 85 3.62 0.37 -7.29
CA GLY A 85 3.57 0.12 -5.84
C GLY A 85 2.98 -1.25 -5.50
N ALA A 86 1.88 -1.64 -6.14
CA ALA A 86 1.25 -2.95 -5.92
C ALA A 86 2.18 -4.12 -6.31
N ILE A 87 2.89 -4.01 -7.43
CA ILE A 87 3.85 -5.03 -7.88
C ILE A 87 5.02 -5.12 -6.90
N LEU A 88 5.62 -3.98 -6.53
CA LEU A 88 6.74 -3.96 -5.58
C LEU A 88 6.34 -4.54 -4.22
N SER A 89 5.16 -4.18 -3.72
CA SER A 89 4.64 -4.74 -2.46
C SER A 89 4.39 -6.24 -2.55
N ALA A 90 3.84 -6.74 -3.66
CA ALA A 90 3.63 -8.17 -3.86
C ALA A 90 4.97 -8.95 -3.88
N VAL A 91 5.98 -8.42 -4.56
CA VAL A 91 7.33 -9.00 -4.59
C VAL A 91 7.96 -8.97 -3.20
N ALA A 92 7.85 -7.86 -2.46
CA ALA A 92 8.37 -7.73 -1.11
C ALA A 92 7.74 -8.77 -0.16
N LEU A 93 6.41 -8.95 -0.21
CA LEU A 93 5.70 -9.96 0.58
C LEU A 93 6.12 -11.39 0.20
N PHE A 94 6.46 -11.64 -1.06
CA PHE A 94 6.96 -12.95 -1.50
C PHE A 94 8.37 -13.24 -0.99
N ILE A 95 9.21 -12.21 -0.86
CA ILE A 95 10.58 -12.33 -0.35
C ILE A 95 10.62 -12.35 1.17
N MET A 96 9.67 -11.71 1.86
CA MET A 96 9.61 -11.57 3.32
C MET A 96 9.85 -12.88 4.11
N PRO A 97 9.31 -14.05 3.71
CA PRO A 97 9.57 -15.31 4.41
C PRO A 97 11.04 -15.78 4.33
N ASN A 98 11.82 -15.28 3.37
CA ASN A 98 13.24 -15.60 3.19
C ASN A 98 14.18 -14.57 3.85
N SER A 99 13.63 -13.61 4.62
CA SER A 99 14.46 -12.66 5.37
C SER A 99 15.26 -13.42 6.43
N PRO A 100 16.60 -13.31 6.44
CA PRO A 100 17.39 -13.88 7.52
C PRO A 100 17.03 -13.19 8.84
N THR A 101 16.94 -14.00 9.90
CA THR A 101 16.80 -13.58 11.31
C THR A 101 18.07 -12.93 11.83
#